data_AF-A0AA92V6H5-F1
#
_entry.id   AF-A0AA92V6H5-F1
#
_cell.length_a   1.000
_cell.length_b   1.000
_cell.length_c   1.000
_cell.angle_alpha   90.00
_cell.angle_beta   90.00
_cell.angle_gamma   90.00
#
_symmetry.space_group_name_H-M   'P 1'
#
loop_
_entity.id
_entity.type
_entity.pdbx_description
1 polymer ?
#
loop_
_entity_poly.entity_id
_entity_poly.type
_entity_poly.pdbx_seq_one_letter_code
_entity_poly.pdbx_strand_id
1 'polypeptide(L)'
;MKQAHPEKSLIMNAVSGYGTEQIVNRDVDFCYNEVWGNGNGYGGAPEDQFANLYDIIATNDRLSDHQHPTVFAAYINYDKADNGGSGDHMVNTPGALLTDAVMFALGGSHLEMGDHMLTREYFPAAPLAMSDELKTALVRYYDFLTAYQNWLRGVSSKAAYSAHVSVNGNTVKAWPPQAYSIVTFAKTVGNSDVVHFLNFSNTSDLSWRDLNGTRQKPTRKDNLAVTIQTNRKVSKLWVASPDTHAGAVQELSFEQMGNQLTFTLPSLEYWTMVVMEGESQIYLTGEAVKKDGYGAYDLSQAIPLNKTSGGNVYKATVYLKGNELFKFTDGRDWGYCKSYCSEYENYQFNSHIQLAHLSTFGKDYKFCVPESGYYDITINLDSMRIVVKKADPMAIEGVTADVTANKDHDPWYSLAGNRTPNPHWGIYVKKGRKVVFK
;
A
#
# COMPACT_ATOMS: atom_id res chain seq x y z
N MET A 1 -20.60 -23.65 16.88
CA MET A 1 -20.99 -23.63 15.46
C MET A 1 -19.85 -24.08 14.56
N LYS A 2 -18.76 -23.30 14.41
CA LYS A 2 -17.64 -23.67 13.52
C LYS A 2 -17.03 -25.05 13.79
N GLN A 3 -16.85 -25.44 15.06
CA GLN A 3 -16.39 -26.79 15.43
C GLN A 3 -17.32 -27.93 14.98
N ALA A 4 -18.63 -27.69 14.96
CA ALA A 4 -19.62 -28.70 14.56
C ALA A 4 -19.82 -28.76 13.04
N HIS A 5 -19.50 -27.66 12.34
CA HIS A 5 -19.66 -27.49 10.89
C HIS A 5 -18.43 -26.78 10.30
N PRO A 6 -17.25 -27.42 10.31
CA PRO A 6 -15.99 -26.78 9.93
C PRO A 6 -15.94 -26.32 8.46
N GLU A 7 -16.77 -26.93 7.61
CA GLU A 7 -16.88 -26.59 6.18
C GLU A 7 -17.76 -25.37 5.89
N LYS A 8 -18.45 -24.83 6.90
CA LYS A 8 -19.34 -23.67 6.74
C LYS A 8 -18.66 -22.38 7.13
N SER A 9 -18.97 -21.30 6.40
CA SER A 9 -18.67 -19.95 6.85
C SER A 9 -19.53 -19.58 8.05
N LEU A 10 -18.95 -18.84 8.99
CA LEU A 10 -19.55 -18.31 10.19
C LEU A 10 -19.34 -16.80 10.23
N ILE A 11 -20.45 -16.09 10.34
CA ILE A 11 -20.48 -14.65 10.59
C ILE A 11 -21.47 -14.38 11.72
N MET A 12 -21.28 -13.27 12.42
CA MET A 12 -22.19 -12.81 13.45
C MET A 12 -22.27 -11.29 13.40
N ASN A 13 -23.49 -10.76 13.41
CA ASN A 13 -23.73 -9.33 13.33
C ASN A 13 -23.43 -8.64 14.67
N ALA A 14 -22.52 -7.66 14.65
CA ALA A 14 -22.25 -6.75 15.75
C ALA A 14 -23.07 -5.45 15.56
N VAL A 15 -24.37 -5.53 15.87
CA VAL A 15 -25.33 -4.41 15.74
C VAL A 15 -24.87 -3.24 16.61
N SER A 16 -24.64 -2.08 15.99
CA SER A 16 -24.16 -0.88 16.68
C SER A 16 -22.90 -1.12 17.54
N GLY A 17 -22.02 -2.02 17.07
CA GLY A 17 -20.80 -2.41 17.76
C GLY A 17 -21.02 -3.25 19.03
N TYR A 18 -22.26 -3.64 19.33
CA TYR A 18 -22.57 -4.44 20.50
C TYR A 18 -21.97 -5.85 20.34
N GLY A 19 -21.13 -6.23 21.30
CA GLY A 19 -20.48 -7.54 21.30
C GLY A 19 -19.27 -7.67 20.36
N THR A 20 -18.81 -6.59 19.72
CA THR A 20 -17.70 -6.64 18.74
C THR A 20 -16.48 -7.38 19.29
N GLU A 21 -16.03 -7.08 20.51
CA GLU A 21 -14.87 -7.77 21.11
C GLU A 21 -15.10 -9.28 21.29
N GLN A 22 -16.30 -9.68 21.70
CA GLN A 22 -16.64 -11.08 21.92
C GLN A 22 -16.82 -11.85 20.62
N ILE A 23 -17.25 -11.18 19.55
CA ILE A 23 -17.49 -11.74 18.21
C ILE A 23 -16.19 -11.83 17.42
N VAL A 24 -15.45 -10.72 17.30
CA VAL A 24 -14.28 -10.62 16.42
C VAL A 24 -13.10 -11.46 16.91
N ASN A 25 -12.97 -11.68 18.23
CA ASN A 25 -11.98 -12.58 18.83
C ASN A 25 -12.30 -14.09 18.63
N ARG A 26 -13.29 -14.44 17.80
CA ARG A 26 -13.69 -15.82 17.50
C ARG A 26 -13.41 -16.15 16.05
N ASP A 27 -13.60 -17.42 15.71
CA ASP A 27 -13.40 -17.98 14.37
C ASP A 27 -14.57 -17.61 13.42
N VAL A 28 -14.69 -16.31 13.13
CA VAL A 28 -15.60 -15.74 12.12
C VAL A 28 -14.82 -15.43 10.85
N ASP A 29 -15.44 -15.59 9.67
CA ASP A 29 -14.74 -15.41 8.39
C ASP A 29 -14.52 -13.92 8.03
N PHE A 30 -15.34 -13.01 8.57
CA PHE A 30 -15.18 -11.56 8.47
C PHE A 30 -16.01 -10.84 9.54
N CYS A 31 -15.72 -9.55 9.76
CA CYS A 31 -16.49 -8.70 10.68
C CYS A 31 -17.73 -8.17 9.96
N TYR A 32 -18.90 -8.30 10.57
CA TYR A 32 -20.16 -7.77 10.04
C TYR A 32 -20.77 -6.78 11.03
N ASN A 33 -20.96 -5.53 10.58
CA ASN A 33 -21.46 -4.44 11.41
C ASN A 33 -22.70 -3.83 10.77
N GLU A 34 -23.86 -4.07 11.39
CA GLU A 34 -25.07 -3.31 11.09
C GLU A 34 -25.05 -1.99 11.87
N VAL A 35 -24.97 -0.87 11.14
CA VAL A 35 -24.76 0.48 11.70
C VAL A 35 -26.03 1.32 11.63
N TRP A 36 -26.30 2.08 12.69
CA TRP A 36 -27.60 2.76 12.86
C TRP A 36 -27.54 4.26 13.14
N GLY A 37 -26.39 4.78 13.60
CA GLY A 37 -26.15 6.22 13.73
C GLY A 37 -26.39 6.85 15.11
N ASN A 38 -26.03 6.13 16.16
CA ASN A 38 -26.83 5.87 17.37
C ASN A 38 -27.50 7.08 18.07
N GLY A 39 -28.83 6.99 18.17
CA GLY A 39 -29.77 7.75 19.03
C GLY A 39 -31.07 6.94 19.32
N ASN A 40 -31.02 5.64 19.06
CA ASN A 40 -32.14 4.69 18.90
C ASN A 40 -32.32 3.75 20.11
N GLY A 41 -31.68 4.04 21.26
CA GLY A 41 -31.94 3.35 22.54
C GLY A 41 -31.25 2.01 22.77
N TYR A 42 -30.48 1.49 21.79
CA TYR A 42 -29.78 0.19 21.89
C TYR A 42 -28.37 0.25 22.52
N GLY A 43 -27.92 1.44 22.98
CA GLY A 43 -26.56 1.66 23.47
C GLY A 43 -25.51 1.76 22.35
N GLY A 44 -24.28 2.18 22.67
CA GLY A 44 -23.15 2.29 21.72
C GLY A 44 -22.69 3.72 21.42
N ALA A 45 -21.53 3.85 20.76
CA ALA A 45 -21.00 5.14 20.30
C ALA A 45 -21.78 5.65 19.07
N PRO A 46 -21.81 6.96 18.77
CA PRO A 46 -22.37 7.45 17.50
C PRO A 46 -21.69 6.79 16.30
N GLU A 47 -22.49 6.37 15.33
CA GLU A 47 -22.04 5.67 14.11
C GLU A 47 -22.54 6.36 12.84
N ASP A 48 -23.12 7.54 12.93
CA ASP A 48 -23.81 8.21 11.83
C ASP A 48 -22.86 8.95 10.91
N GLN A 49 -21.65 9.24 11.37
CA GLN A 49 -20.65 10.00 10.64
C GLN A 49 -19.77 9.08 9.79
N PHE A 50 -19.32 9.58 8.64
CA PHE A 50 -18.33 8.90 7.81
C PHE A 50 -17.05 8.53 8.59
N ALA A 51 -16.64 9.36 9.55
CA ALA A 51 -15.50 9.09 10.44
C ALA A 51 -15.68 7.78 11.23
N ASN A 52 -16.92 7.48 11.68
CA ASN A 52 -17.20 6.31 12.49
C ASN A 52 -17.00 5.00 11.71
N LEU A 53 -17.23 5.00 10.40
CA LEU A 53 -16.97 3.82 9.57
C LEU A 53 -15.50 3.40 9.64
N TYR A 54 -14.58 4.38 9.63
CA TYR A 54 -13.16 4.09 9.78
C TYR A 54 -12.80 3.64 11.20
N ASP A 55 -13.40 4.25 12.22
CA ASP A 55 -13.18 3.84 13.62
C ASP A 55 -13.64 2.40 13.87
N ILE A 56 -14.73 1.97 13.25
CA ILE A 56 -15.21 0.58 13.28
C ILE A 56 -14.23 -0.35 12.57
N ILE A 57 -13.78 -0.01 11.35
CA ILE A 57 -12.76 -0.80 10.63
C ILE A 57 -11.49 -0.96 11.49
N ALA A 58 -10.96 0.15 12.04
CA ALA A 58 -9.75 0.14 12.85
C ALA A 58 -9.93 -0.69 14.15
N THR A 59 -11.12 -0.66 14.75
CA THR A 59 -11.45 -1.47 15.91
C THR A 59 -11.50 -2.96 15.57
N ASN A 60 -12.18 -3.33 14.48
CA ASN A 60 -12.26 -4.70 13.99
C ASN A 60 -10.89 -5.26 13.60
N ASP A 61 -10.09 -4.46 12.89
CA ASP A 61 -8.71 -4.80 12.54
C ASP A 61 -7.88 -5.09 13.80
N ARG A 62 -7.94 -4.23 14.81
CA ARG A 62 -7.21 -4.44 16.07
C ARG A 62 -7.64 -5.72 16.79
N LEU A 63 -8.94 -6.00 16.83
CA LEU A 63 -9.50 -7.16 17.53
C LEU A 63 -9.30 -8.48 16.77
N SER A 64 -9.24 -8.44 15.44
CA SER A 64 -9.01 -9.61 14.59
C SER A 64 -7.53 -9.92 14.33
N ASP A 65 -6.61 -9.24 15.02
CA ASP A 65 -5.18 -9.21 14.68
C ASP A 65 -4.94 -8.94 13.18
N HIS A 66 -5.75 -8.02 12.63
CA HIS A 66 -5.71 -7.52 11.27
C HIS A 66 -5.96 -8.59 10.20
N GLN A 67 -6.66 -9.67 10.56
CA GLN A 67 -6.95 -10.79 9.65
C GLN A 67 -8.31 -10.67 8.97
N HIS A 68 -9.27 -9.96 9.55
CA HIS A 68 -10.67 -10.01 9.10
C HIS A 68 -11.12 -8.69 8.45
N PRO A 69 -11.60 -8.70 7.20
CA PRO A 69 -12.19 -7.52 6.59
C PRO A 69 -13.51 -7.14 7.27
N THR A 70 -13.96 -5.91 7.05
CA THR A 70 -15.23 -5.39 7.60
C THR A 70 -16.28 -5.20 6.52
N VAL A 71 -17.46 -5.79 6.73
CA VAL A 71 -18.67 -5.60 5.92
C VAL A 71 -19.67 -4.80 6.74
N PHE A 72 -20.24 -3.75 6.15
CA PHE A 72 -21.28 -2.94 6.76
C PHE A 72 -22.65 -3.26 6.19
N ALA A 73 -23.67 -3.31 7.05
CA ALA A 73 -25.05 -3.05 6.65
C ALA A 73 -25.39 -1.62 7.06
N ALA A 74 -25.50 -0.72 6.09
CA ALA A 74 -25.64 0.72 6.30
C ALA A 74 -26.80 1.26 5.45
N TYR A 75 -28.03 1.03 5.91
CA TYR A 75 -29.25 1.33 5.15
C TYR A 75 -29.40 2.84 4.87
N ILE A 76 -29.20 3.23 3.62
CA ILE A 76 -29.24 4.64 3.22
C ILE A 76 -30.67 5.16 3.03
N ASN A 77 -30.87 6.46 3.22
CA ASN A 77 -32.16 7.15 3.06
C ASN A 77 -33.26 6.55 3.95
N TYR A 78 -32.89 6.08 5.14
CA TYR A 78 -33.73 5.28 6.02
C TYR A 78 -35.07 5.96 6.39
N ASP A 79 -35.05 7.27 6.70
CA ASP A 79 -36.26 8.02 7.06
C ASP A 79 -37.14 8.27 5.82
N LYS A 80 -36.52 8.53 4.66
CA LYS A 80 -37.23 8.60 3.37
C LYS A 80 -37.93 7.28 3.04
N ALA A 81 -37.31 6.15 3.35
CA ALA A 81 -37.89 4.82 3.20
C ALA A 81 -39.06 4.55 4.17
N ASP A 82 -39.07 5.17 5.36
CA ASP A 82 -40.12 5.04 6.38
C ASP A 82 -41.37 5.90 6.09
N ASN A 83 -41.19 7.05 5.42
CA ASN A 83 -42.21 8.11 5.26
C ASN A 83 -43.41 7.76 4.35
N GLY A 84 -43.72 6.48 4.13
CA GLY A 84 -45.08 6.02 3.81
C GLY A 84 -45.70 6.54 2.50
N GLY A 85 -44.92 7.05 1.54
CA GLY A 85 -45.42 7.39 0.20
C GLY A 85 -45.58 8.87 -0.14
N SER A 86 -45.20 9.80 0.73
CA SER A 86 -45.17 11.22 0.35
C SER A 86 -43.80 11.62 -0.19
N GLY A 87 -43.61 11.54 -1.51
CA GLY A 87 -42.40 12.02 -2.18
C GLY A 87 -41.91 11.10 -3.29
N ASP A 88 -40.70 11.37 -3.76
CA ASP A 88 -39.96 10.50 -4.69
C ASP A 88 -39.60 9.16 -4.01
N HIS A 89 -39.88 8.04 -4.67
CA HIS A 89 -39.58 6.67 -4.23
C HIS A 89 -38.24 6.13 -4.75
N MET A 90 -37.30 7.02 -5.08
CA MET A 90 -35.96 6.63 -5.52
C MET A 90 -34.95 6.79 -4.38
N VAL A 91 -33.98 5.89 -4.34
CA VAL A 91 -32.75 6.09 -3.57
C VAL A 91 -32.05 7.35 -4.08
N ASN A 92 -31.60 8.21 -3.17
CA ASN A 92 -30.81 9.38 -3.54
C ASN A 92 -29.45 8.92 -4.08
N THR A 93 -29.30 9.04 -5.40
CA THR A 93 -28.09 8.59 -6.11
C THR A 93 -26.80 9.23 -5.55
N PRO A 94 -26.73 10.55 -5.30
CA PRO A 94 -25.56 11.16 -4.65
C PRO A 94 -25.22 10.62 -3.26
N GLY A 95 -26.24 10.34 -2.45
CA GLY A 95 -26.14 9.71 -1.13
C GLY A 95 -25.44 8.37 -1.22
N ALA A 96 -25.98 7.49 -2.06
CA ALA A 96 -25.49 6.12 -2.23
C ALA A 96 -24.04 6.10 -2.72
N LEU A 97 -23.76 6.82 -3.81
CA LEU A 97 -22.42 6.81 -4.42
C LEU A 97 -21.36 7.42 -3.50
N LEU A 98 -21.65 8.51 -2.79
CA LEU A 98 -20.68 9.05 -1.83
C LEU A 98 -20.44 8.08 -0.66
N THR A 99 -21.47 7.33 -0.26
CA THR A 99 -21.35 6.36 0.84
C THR A 99 -20.44 5.20 0.46
N ASP A 100 -20.65 4.59 -0.71
CA ASP A 100 -19.81 3.51 -1.21
C ASP A 100 -18.38 3.99 -1.50
N ALA A 101 -18.23 5.17 -2.12
CA ALA A 101 -16.92 5.77 -2.37
C ALA A 101 -16.07 5.86 -1.09
N VAL A 102 -16.67 6.38 -0.01
CA VAL A 102 -15.98 6.50 1.28
C VAL A 102 -15.71 5.12 1.87
N MET A 103 -16.74 4.27 1.96
CA MET A 103 -16.61 2.96 2.60
C MET A 103 -15.55 2.08 1.92
N PHE A 104 -15.52 2.07 0.58
CA PHE A 104 -14.56 1.30 -0.20
C PHE A 104 -13.15 1.89 -0.13
N ALA A 105 -13.00 3.22 -0.15
CA ALA A 105 -11.71 3.89 0.04
C ALA A 105 -11.10 3.56 1.42
N LEU A 106 -11.93 3.49 2.47
CA LEU A 106 -11.50 3.11 3.81
C LEU A 106 -11.03 1.64 3.89
N GLY A 107 -11.54 0.78 3.00
CA GLY A 107 -11.21 -0.65 2.95
C GLY A 107 -12.32 -1.58 3.46
N GLY A 108 -13.52 -1.03 3.73
CA GLY A 108 -14.71 -1.82 4.01
C GLY A 108 -15.47 -2.19 2.74
N SER A 109 -16.56 -2.93 2.91
CA SER A 109 -17.54 -3.21 1.84
C SER A 109 -18.97 -3.07 2.37
N HIS A 110 -19.92 -2.87 1.46
CA HIS A 110 -21.30 -2.54 1.79
C HIS A 110 -22.22 -3.70 1.40
N LEU A 111 -22.95 -4.28 2.36
CA LEU A 111 -24.08 -5.16 2.07
C LEU A 111 -25.31 -4.30 1.84
N GLU A 112 -25.59 -4.03 0.57
CA GLU A 112 -26.72 -3.21 0.14
C GLU A 112 -27.48 -3.82 -1.05
N MET A 113 -26.90 -4.76 -1.79
CA MET A 113 -27.52 -5.34 -2.99
C MET A 113 -28.05 -6.76 -2.73
N GLY A 114 -29.29 -7.00 -3.14
CA GLY A 114 -29.93 -8.31 -3.26
C GLY A 114 -30.87 -8.33 -4.46
N ASP A 115 -32.09 -8.87 -4.31
CA ASP A 115 -33.16 -8.74 -5.31
C ASP A 115 -33.51 -7.27 -5.59
N HIS A 116 -33.25 -6.40 -4.61
CA HIS A 116 -33.32 -4.94 -4.68
C HIS A 116 -32.26 -4.31 -3.76
N MET A 117 -32.13 -2.98 -3.79
CA MET A 117 -31.25 -2.24 -2.88
C MET A 117 -31.85 -2.13 -1.48
N LEU A 118 -31.07 -2.47 -0.46
CA LEU A 118 -31.47 -2.43 0.93
C LEU A 118 -31.50 -0.98 1.44
N THR A 119 -32.69 -0.53 1.82
CA THR A 119 -32.92 0.77 2.48
C THR A 119 -33.52 0.60 3.87
N ARG A 120 -33.72 -0.66 4.30
CA ARG A 120 -34.25 -1.08 5.60
C ARG A 120 -33.59 -2.40 6.05
N GLU A 121 -33.64 -2.64 7.34
CA GLU A 121 -33.22 -3.84 8.05
C GLU A 121 -34.08 -5.06 7.74
N TYR A 122 -35.37 -4.86 7.47
CA TYR A 122 -36.24 -5.92 6.98
C TYR A 122 -36.01 -6.08 5.48
N PHE A 123 -35.06 -6.93 5.09
CA PHE A 123 -34.60 -7.06 3.70
C PHE A 123 -35.70 -7.25 2.65
N PRO A 124 -36.83 -7.94 2.91
CA PRO A 124 -37.92 -8.00 1.93
C PRO A 124 -38.59 -6.65 1.63
N ALA A 125 -38.40 -5.62 2.46
CA ALA A 125 -38.93 -4.29 2.20
C ALA A 125 -38.15 -3.61 1.07
N ALA A 126 -38.87 -3.18 0.03
CA ALA A 126 -38.34 -2.43 -1.12
C ALA A 126 -39.05 -1.08 -1.30
N PRO A 127 -39.06 -0.18 -0.29
CA PRO A 127 -39.81 1.07 -0.33
C PRO A 127 -39.21 2.10 -1.31
N LEU A 128 -37.91 1.97 -1.62
CA LEU A 128 -37.19 2.82 -2.56
C LEU A 128 -36.58 1.98 -3.69
N ALA A 129 -36.72 2.46 -4.93
CA ALA A 129 -36.11 1.87 -6.11
C ALA A 129 -34.80 2.60 -6.49
N MET A 130 -33.96 1.94 -7.29
CA MET A 130 -32.80 2.59 -7.89
C MET A 130 -33.18 3.23 -9.23
N SER A 131 -32.70 4.45 -9.47
CA SER A 131 -32.70 5.06 -10.80
C SER A 131 -31.80 4.28 -11.76
N ASP A 132 -31.99 4.44 -13.07
CA ASP A 132 -31.09 3.80 -14.05
C ASP A 132 -29.66 4.37 -14.01
N GLU A 133 -29.51 5.64 -13.60
CA GLU A 133 -28.21 6.24 -13.30
C GLU A 133 -27.53 5.51 -12.14
N LEU A 134 -28.23 5.29 -11.03
CA LEU A 134 -27.69 4.60 -9.87
C LEU A 134 -27.34 3.14 -10.18
N LYS A 135 -28.21 2.40 -10.88
CA LYS A 135 -27.91 1.01 -11.29
C LYS A 135 -26.63 0.95 -12.13
N THR A 136 -26.49 1.85 -13.09
CA THR A 136 -25.30 1.91 -13.96
C THR A 136 -24.04 2.27 -13.18
N ALA A 137 -24.15 3.21 -12.25
CA ALA A 137 -23.04 3.62 -11.40
C ALA A 137 -22.61 2.52 -10.43
N LEU A 138 -23.56 1.83 -9.77
CA LEU A 138 -23.24 0.75 -8.84
C LEU A 138 -22.52 -0.42 -9.51
N VAL A 139 -22.87 -0.79 -10.75
CA VAL A 139 -22.09 -1.78 -11.50
C VAL A 139 -20.61 -1.36 -11.58
N ARG A 140 -20.33 -0.10 -11.89
CA ARG A 140 -18.95 0.42 -11.95
C ARG A 140 -18.28 0.47 -10.58
N TYR A 141 -19.01 0.81 -9.53
CA TYR A 141 -18.48 0.85 -8.16
C TYR A 141 -18.11 -0.56 -7.66
N TYR A 142 -18.91 -1.58 -7.96
CA TYR A 142 -18.62 -2.97 -7.62
C TYR A 142 -17.54 -3.59 -8.51
N ASP A 143 -17.50 -3.24 -9.80
CA ASP A 143 -16.38 -3.58 -10.69
C ASP A 143 -15.08 -2.99 -10.14
N PHE A 144 -15.11 -1.73 -9.69
CA PHE A 144 -13.96 -1.05 -9.10
C PHE A 144 -13.53 -1.69 -7.77
N LEU A 145 -14.47 -1.97 -6.86
CA LEU A 145 -14.21 -2.66 -5.59
C LEU A 145 -13.53 -4.02 -5.83
N THR A 146 -13.94 -4.72 -6.89
CA THR A 146 -13.39 -6.03 -7.25
C THR A 146 -12.01 -5.90 -7.92
N ALA A 147 -11.90 -5.07 -8.97
CA ALA A 147 -10.69 -4.91 -9.76
C ALA A 147 -9.51 -4.37 -8.93
N TYR A 148 -9.79 -3.49 -7.97
CA TYR A 148 -8.77 -2.84 -7.15
C TYR A 148 -8.70 -3.36 -5.72
N GLN A 149 -9.29 -4.52 -5.43
CA GLN A 149 -9.35 -5.07 -4.07
C GLN A 149 -7.99 -5.14 -3.36
N ASN A 150 -6.89 -5.38 -4.09
CA ASN A 150 -5.54 -5.41 -3.53
C ASN A 150 -5.08 -4.05 -2.98
N TRP A 151 -5.47 -2.93 -3.62
CA TRP A 151 -5.15 -1.59 -3.16
C TRP A 151 -6.16 -1.05 -2.15
N LEU A 152 -7.43 -1.46 -2.26
CA LEU A 152 -8.50 -1.02 -1.37
C LEU A 152 -8.45 -1.73 -0.01
N ARG A 153 -8.27 -3.05 -0.01
CA ARG A 153 -8.41 -3.93 1.15
C ARG A 153 -7.36 -5.03 1.25
N GLY A 154 -6.23 -4.88 0.55
CA GLY A 154 -5.06 -5.78 0.68
C GLY A 154 -4.16 -5.48 1.88
N VAL A 155 -4.45 -4.40 2.62
CA VAL A 155 -3.79 -4.00 3.86
C VAL A 155 -4.85 -3.58 4.88
N SER A 156 -4.53 -3.67 6.17
CA SER A 156 -5.38 -3.19 7.25
C SER A 156 -5.13 -1.72 7.59
N SER A 157 -5.92 -1.16 8.52
CA SER A 157 -5.79 0.19 9.08
C SER A 157 -4.40 0.54 9.61
N LYS A 158 -3.53 -0.45 9.94
CA LYS A 158 -2.11 -0.21 10.28
C LYS A 158 -1.32 0.49 9.17
N ALA A 159 -1.74 0.34 7.92
CA ALA A 159 -1.09 0.96 6.78
C ALA A 159 -1.56 2.39 6.49
N ALA A 160 -2.62 2.86 7.15
CA ALA A 160 -3.18 4.18 6.91
C ALA A 160 -2.32 5.30 7.52
N TYR A 161 -2.25 6.44 6.85
CA TYR A 161 -1.53 7.63 7.32
C TYR A 161 -2.16 8.92 6.78
N SER A 162 -1.82 10.05 7.39
CA SER A 162 -2.24 11.37 6.91
C SER A 162 -1.28 11.87 5.82
N ALA A 163 -1.69 11.83 4.56
CA ALA A 163 -0.89 12.41 3.47
C ALA A 163 -0.93 13.94 3.49
N HIS A 164 0.23 14.57 3.26
CA HIS A 164 0.32 16.01 3.07
C HIS A 164 0.05 16.34 1.59
N VAL A 165 -1.16 16.82 1.30
CA VAL A 165 -1.63 17.11 -0.04
C VAL A 165 -2.07 18.56 -0.15
N SER A 166 -1.69 19.23 -1.23
CA SER A 166 -2.26 20.51 -1.63
C SER A 166 -2.83 20.39 -3.04
N VAL A 167 -3.94 21.09 -3.27
CA VAL A 167 -4.59 21.18 -4.58
C VAL A 167 -4.86 22.65 -4.85
N ASN A 168 -4.33 23.18 -5.95
CA ASN A 168 -4.44 24.60 -6.26
C ASN A 168 -5.92 25.04 -6.29
N GLY A 169 -6.25 26.15 -5.61
CA GLY A 169 -7.59 26.71 -5.56
C GLY A 169 -8.63 25.90 -4.78
N ASN A 170 -8.24 24.86 -4.04
CA ASN A 170 -9.18 23.99 -3.31
C ASN A 170 -8.74 23.77 -1.86
N THR A 171 -9.72 23.74 -0.95
CA THR A 171 -9.50 23.30 0.44
C THR A 171 -9.33 21.79 0.46
N VAL A 172 -8.18 21.31 0.97
CA VAL A 172 -7.88 19.88 1.11
C VAL A 172 -7.68 19.55 2.58
N LYS A 173 -8.24 18.43 3.03
CA LYS A 173 -8.12 17.95 4.41
C LYS A 173 -7.82 16.45 4.42
N ALA A 174 -6.77 16.04 5.13
CA ALA A 174 -6.57 14.64 5.43
C ALA A 174 -7.69 14.14 6.36
N TRP A 175 -8.06 12.87 6.20
CA TRP A 175 -9.02 12.17 7.05
C TRP A 175 -8.73 12.41 8.54
N PRO A 176 -9.75 12.63 9.40
CA PRO A 176 -11.21 12.52 9.17
C PRO A 176 -11.82 13.59 8.25
N PRO A 177 -13.02 13.35 7.67
CA PRO A 177 -13.61 14.26 6.70
C PRO A 177 -14.01 15.60 7.35
N GLN A 178 -13.91 16.68 6.58
CA GLN A 178 -14.34 18.02 6.98
C GLN A 178 -15.24 18.60 5.89
N ALA A 179 -16.27 19.34 6.30
CA ALA A 179 -17.21 20.01 5.41
C ALA A 179 -16.51 20.90 4.37
N TYR A 180 -17.08 20.97 3.17
CA TYR A 180 -16.63 21.86 2.09
C TYR A 180 -15.15 21.71 1.72
N SER A 181 -14.65 20.47 1.74
CA SER A 181 -13.25 20.17 1.39
C SER A 181 -13.13 18.98 0.43
N ILE A 182 -12.00 18.87 -0.24
CA ILE A 182 -11.55 17.61 -0.79
C ILE A 182 -10.90 16.84 0.35
N VAL A 183 -11.45 15.68 0.68
CA VAL A 183 -10.93 14.84 1.77
C VAL A 183 -9.97 13.82 1.19
N THR A 184 -8.79 13.67 1.80
CA THR A 184 -7.81 12.65 1.42
C THR A 184 -7.71 11.55 2.46
N PHE A 185 -7.70 10.30 2.02
CA PHE A 185 -7.40 9.13 2.85
C PHE A 185 -6.26 8.34 2.20
N ALA A 186 -5.20 8.03 2.94
CA ALA A 186 -4.00 7.42 2.37
C ALA A 186 -3.59 6.15 3.11
N LYS A 187 -3.08 5.18 2.34
CA LYS A 187 -2.57 3.88 2.81
C LYS A 187 -1.31 3.51 2.04
N THR A 188 -0.35 2.87 2.71
CA THR A 188 0.79 2.24 2.02
C THR A 188 0.47 0.78 1.71
N VAL A 189 0.52 0.40 0.44
CA VAL A 189 0.26 -0.97 -0.05
C VAL A 189 1.52 -1.49 -0.74
N GLY A 190 2.26 -2.36 -0.07
CA GLY A 190 3.55 -2.85 -0.56
C GLY A 190 4.56 -1.71 -0.77
N ASN A 191 5.03 -1.53 -2.00
CA ASN A 191 5.91 -0.43 -2.41
C ASN A 191 5.16 0.80 -2.95
N SER A 192 3.84 0.82 -2.83
CA SER A 192 2.99 1.89 -3.36
C SER A 192 2.33 2.68 -2.25
N ASP A 193 2.17 3.98 -2.48
CA ASP A 193 1.32 4.82 -1.65
C ASP A 193 0.02 5.08 -2.42
N VAL A 194 -1.11 4.77 -1.80
CA VAL A 194 -2.46 4.95 -2.34
C VAL A 194 -3.10 6.12 -1.63
N VAL A 195 -3.51 7.14 -2.39
CA VAL A 195 -4.19 8.33 -1.86
C VAL A 195 -5.54 8.46 -2.54
N HIS A 196 -6.60 8.27 -1.76
CA HIS A 196 -7.97 8.49 -2.21
C HIS A 196 -8.32 9.97 -2.05
N PHE A 197 -8.92 10.55 -3.09
CA PHE A 197 -9.51 11.88 -3.08
C PHE A 197 -11.03 11.72 -3.09
N LEU A 198 -11.70 12.25 -2.07
CA LEU A 198 -13.14 12.17 -1.87
C LEU A 198 -13.74 13.59 -1.89
N ASN A 199 -14.80 13.79 -2.66
CA ASN A 199 -15.34 15.13 -2.91
C ASN A 199 -16.44 15.53 -1.92
N PHE A 200 -16.05 16.17 -0.82
CA PHE A 200 -16.97 16.79 0.14
C PHE A 200 -17.15 18.30 -0.11
N SER A 201 -16.72 18.80 -1.27
CA SER A 201 -16.55 20.24 -1.49
C SER A 201 -17.85 21.05 -1.52
N ASN A 202 -19.00 20.40 -1.69
CA ASN A 202 -20.32 21.04 -1.73
C ASN A 202 -21.25 20.62 -0.58
N THR A 203 -20.75 19.93 0.46
CA THR A 203 -21.58 19.43 1.55
C THR A 203 -20.98 19.77 2.93
N SER A 204 -21.86 20.10 3.89
CA SER A 204 -21.56 20.07 5.32
C SER A 204 -22.12 18.84 6.03
N ASP A 205 -22.96 18.06 5.36
CA ASP A 205 -23.43 16.79 5.88
C ASP A 205 -22.31 15.74 5.73
N LEU A 206 -21.75 15.36 6.88
CA LEU A 206 -20.72 14.33 7.02
C LEU A 206 -21.30 12.99 7.50
N SER A 207 -22.63 12.87 7.57
CA SER A 207 -23.28 11.60 7.83
C SER A 207 -23.26 10.71 6.60
N TRP A 208 -23.10 9.40 6.72
CA TRP A 208 -23.29 8.50 5.56
C TRP A 208 -24.77 8.23 5.24
N ARG A 209 -25.68 8.55 6.17
CA ARG A 209 -27.07 8.06 6.13
C ARG A 209 -27.95 8.74 5.09
N ASP A 210 -27.69 10.02 4.81
CA ASP A 210 -28.55 10.91 4.01
C ASP A 210 -30.04 10.65 4.26
N LEU A 211 -30.47 10.76 5.52
CA LEU A 211 -31.74 10.18 6.00
C LEU A 211 -32.95 10.52 5.15
N ASN A 212 -33.02 11.77 4.70
CA ASN A 212 -34.14 12.29 3.92
C ASN A 212 -33.92 12.23 2.41
N GLY A 213 -32.80 11.66 1.94
CA GLY A 213 -32.49 11.54 0.51
C GLY A 213 -32.29 12.89 -0.18
N THR A 214 -31.59 13.82 0.48
CA THR A 214 -31.45 15.23 0.05
C THR A 214 -30.05 15.58 -0.41
N ARG A 215 -29.10 14.65 -0.32
CA ARG A 215 -27.71 14.91 -0.74
C ARG A 215 -27.67 15.38 -2.19
N GLN A 216 -26.93 16.45 -2.40
CA GLN A 216 -26.70 17.04 -3.71
C GLN A 216 -25.52 16.34 -4.39
N LYS A 217 -25.63 16.15 -5.70
CA LYS A 217 -24.52 15.66 -6.53
C LYS A 217 -23.30 16.57 -6.35
N PRO A 218 -22.10 16.04 -6.02
CA PRO A 218 -20.88 16.83 -5.91
C PRO A 218 -20.57 17.61 -7.19
N THR A 219 -20.06 18.82 -7.05
CA THR A 219 -19.55 19.57 -8.19
C THR A 219 -18.26 18.93 -8.66
N ARG A 220 -18.29 18.37 -9.88
CA ARG A 220 -17.12 17.80 -10.54
C ARG A 220 -16.02 18.86 -10.67
N LYS A 221 -14.78 18.44 -10.41
CA LYS A 221 -13.57 19.23 -10.57
C LYS A 221 -12.69 18.56 -11.60
N ASP A 222 -12.13 19.33 -12.53
CA ASP A 222 -11.27 18.82 -13.59
C ASP A 222 -9.90 19.51 -13.55
N ASN A 223 -8.87 18.83 -14.03
CA ASN A 223 -7.51 19.33 -14.19
C ASN A 223 -6.96 19.96 -12.90
N LEU A 224 -7.12 19.26 -11.78
CA LEU A 224 -6.66 19.71 -10.48
C LEU A 224 -5.13 19.61 -10.42
N ALA A 225 -4.44 20.74 -10.24
CA ALA A 225 -3.00 20.76 -9.99
C ALA A 225 -2.72 20.30 -8.56
N VAL A 226 -2.16 19.11 -8.41
CA VAL A 226 -1.93 18.43 -7.13
C VAL A 226 -0.44 18.43 -6.79
N THR A 227 -0.12 18.71 -5.52
CA THR A 227 1.18 18.42 -4.91
C THR A 227 0.99 17.47 -3.74
N ILE A 228 1.73 16.37 -3.72
CA ILE A 228 1.78 15.43 -2.59
C ILE A 228 3.20 15.42 -2.03
N GLN A 229 3.35 15.55 -0.71
CA GLN A 229 4.63 15.27 -0.09
C GLN A 229 4.78 13.76 0.08
N THR A 230 5.79 13.20 -0.57
CA THR A 230 6.18 11.80 -0.40
C THR A 230 7.68 11.71 -0.27
N ASN A 231 8.11 10.93 0.72
CA ASN A 231 9.51 10.57 0.89
C ASN A 231 9.88 9.38 0.00
N ARG A 232 8.98 8.80 -0.78
CA ARG A 232 9.31 7.68 -1.67
C ARG A 232 9.70 8.19 -3.04
N LYS A 233 10.74 7.63 -3.66
CA LYS A 233 11.00 7.88 -5.09
C LYS A 233 9.95 7.16 -5.92
N VAL A 234 9.12 7.93 -6.61
CA VAL A 234 8.00 7.42 -7.43
C VAL A 234 8.54 6.99 -8.80
N SER A 235 8.25 5.76 -9.20
CA SER A 235 8.56 5.24 -10.53
C SER A 235 7.36 5.27 -11.48
N LYS A 236 6.14 5.20 -10.93
CA LYS A 236 4.91 5.24 -11.70
C LYS A 236 3.81 5.95 -10.93
N LEU A 237 3.06 6.79 -11.64
CA LEU A 237 1.86 7.44 -11.11
C LEU A 237 0.67 7.08 -12.00
N TRP A 238 -0.41 6.63 -11.39
CA TRP A 238 -1.65 6.40 -12.11
C TRP A 238 -2.87 6.65 -11.24
N VAL A 239 -4.01 6.84 -11.89
CA VAL A 239 -5.29 7.07 -11.24
C VAL A 239 -6.34 6.13 -11.79
N ALA A 240 -7.34 5.84 -10.96
CA ALA A 240 -8.53 5.11 -11.36
C ALA A 240 -9.73 5.63 -10.54
N SER A 241 -10.91 5.65 -11.15
CA SER A 241 -12.14 6.14 -10.52
C SER A 241 -13.34 5.39 -11.11
N PRO A 242 -14.31 4.93 -10.30
CA PRO A 242 -15.54 4.37 -10.84
C PRO A 242 -16.41 5.42 -11.57
N ASP A 243 -16.20 6.71 -11.28
CA ASP A 243 -16.96 7.81 -11.87
C ASP A 243 -16.53 8.11 -13.32
N THR A 244 -15.30 7.76 -13.70
CA THR A 244 -14.73 8.05 -15.02
C THR A 244 -14.09 6.83 -15.65
N HIS A 245 -14.27 6.65 -16.97
CA HIS A 245 -13.74 5.51 -17.70
C HIS A 245 -14.10 4.13 -17.10
N ALA A 246 -15.21 4.05 -16.34
CA ALA A 246 -15.67 2.85 -15.67
C ALA A 246 -14.57 2.14 -14.83
N GLY A 247 -13.69 2.92 -14.19
CA GLY A 247 -12.62 2.37 -13.38
C GLY A 247 -11.33 2.06 -14.14
N ALA A 248 -11.23 2.30 -15.44
CA ALA A 248 -9.98 2.04 -16.17
C ALA A 248 -8.81 2.91 -15.67
N VAL A 249 -7.62 2.31 -15.59
CA VAL A 249 -6.38 2.98 -15.20
C VAL A 249 -6.02 4.09 -16.20
N GLN A 250 -5.67 5.25 -15.68
CA GLN A 250 -5.05 6.33 -16.42
C GLN A 250 -3.66 6.60 -15.84
N GLU A 251 -2.62 6.31 -16.60
CA GLU A 251 -1.24 6.63 -16.23
C GLU A 251 -1.01 8.13 -16.40
N LEU A 252 -0.33 8.75 -15.43
CA LEU A 252 -0.10 10.19 -15.40
C LEU A 252 1.39 10.50 -15.45
N SER A 253 1.73 11.55 -16.19
CA SER A 253 3.03 12.21 -16.04
C SER A 253 3.09 12.96 -14.71
N PHE A 254 4.27 13.00 -14.10
CA PHE A 254 4.53 13.72 -12.87
C PHE A 254 5.94 14.29 -12.86
N GLU A 255 6.15 15.27 -11.99
CA GLU A 255 7.48 15.74 -11.63
C GLU A 255 7.70 15.46 -10.14
N GLN A 256 8.90 15.00 -9.79
CA GLN A 256 9.29 14.85 -8.39
C GLN A 256 10.55 15.66 -8.13
N MET A 257 10.43 16.71 -7.31
CA MET A 257 11.53 17.53 -6.85
C MET A 257 11.69 17.36 -5.33
N GLY A 258 12.68 16.58 -4.93
CA GLY A 258 12.84 16.17 -3.54
C GLY A 258 11.63 15.38 -3.04
N ASN A 259 11.02 15.83 -1.94
CA ASN A 259 9.82 15.19 -1.40
C ASN A 259 8.51 15.67 -2.03
N GLN A 260 8.53 16.60 -2.98
CA GLN A 260 7.31 17.11 -3.61
C GLN A 260 7.08 16.41 -4.94
N LEU A 261 5.99 15.65 -5.02
CA LEU A 261 5.45 15.08 -6.24
C LEU A 261 4.35 15.99 -6.77
N THR A 262 4.47 16.49 -7.99
CA THR A 262 3.47 17.33 -8.65
C THR A 262 2.90 16.64 -9.89
N PHE A 263 1.59 16.74 -10.07
CA PHE A 263 0.87 16.20 -11.24
C PHE A 263 -0.49 16.87 -11.42
N THR A 264 -1.13 16.62 -12.55
CA THR A 264 -2.51 17.04 -12.81
C THR A 264 -3.45 15.87 -12.62
N LEU A 265 -4.32 15.93 -11.61
CA LEU A 265 -5.41 14.97 -11.43
C LEU A 265 -6.53 15.30 -12.46
N PRO A 266 -6.83 14.39 -13.41
CA PRO A 266 -7.73 14.72 -14.53
C PRO A 266 -9.13 15.11 -14.10
N SER A 267 -9.71 14.38 -13.14
CA SER A 267 -11.06 14.64 -12.64
C SER A 267 -11.30 14.09 -11.24
N LEU A 268 -12.22 14.73 -10.52
CA LEU A 268 -12.78 14.30 -9.25
C LEU A 268 -14.28 14.63 -9.24
N GLU A 269 -15.14 13.60 -9.29
CA GLU A 269 -16.60 13.74 -9.11
C GLU A 269 -17.01 13.34 -7.71
N TYR A 270 -17.03 12.03 -7.38
CA TYR A 270 -17.19 11.54 -6.00
C TYR A 270 -15.84 11.07 -5.45
N TRP A 271 -15.11 10.28 -6.24
CA TRP A 271 -13.94 9.55 -5.80
C TRP A 271 -12.93 9.32 -6.91
N THR A 272 -11.66 9.65 -6.65
CA THR A 272 -10.54 9.20 -7.46
C THR A 272 -9.45 8.59 -6.58
N MET A 273 -9.03 7.38 -6.92
CA MET A 273 -7.88 6.71 -6.29
C MET A 273 -6.61 7.07 -7.07
N VAL A 274 -5.61 7.62 -6.39
CA VAL A 274 -4.27 7.89 -6.92
C VAL A 274 -3.31 6.86 -6.36
N VAL A 275 -2.51 6.23 -7.22
CA VAL A 275 -1.48 5.26 -6.80
C VAL A 275 -0.11 5.73 -7.26
N MET A 276 0.79 5.90 -6.29
CA MET A 276 2.19 6.26 -6.45
C MET A 276 3.02 5.00 -6.21
N GLU A 277 3.40 4.30 -7.27
CA GLU A 277 4.28 3.14 -7.15
C GLU A 277 5.72 3.63 -6.96
N GLY A 278 6.37 3.20 -5.89
CA GLY A 278 7.79 3.46 -5.70
C GLY A 278 8.68 2.49 -6.44
N GLU A 279 9.94 2.88 -6.59
CA GLU A 279 10.99 1.94 -6.98
C GLU A 279 10.96 0.71 -6.07
N SER A 280 10.84 -0.48 -6.65
CA SER A 280 10.88 -1.75 -5.92
C SER A 280 12.32 -2.27 -5.85
N GLN A 281 13.25 -1.45 -5.37
CA GLN A 281 14.68 -1.74 -5.38
C GLN A 281 15.28 -1.67 -3.98
N ILE A 282 15.92 -2.76 -3.53
CA ILE A 282 16.70 -2.76 -2.29
C ILE A 282 18.17 -2.49 -2.62
N TYR A 283 18.82 -1.70 -1.79
CA TYR A 283 20.23 -1.35 -1.90
C TYR A 283 20.97 -1.75 -0.63
N LEU A 284 22.21 -2.20 -0.78
CA LEU A 284 23.16 -2.48 0.29
C LEU A 284 24.14 -1.31 0.43
N THR A 285 24.37 -0.86 1.66
CA THR A 285 25.29 0.22 2.00
C THR A 285 25.96 -0.03 3.35
N GLY A 286 27.10 0.62 3.61
CA GLY A 286 27.86 0.51 4.85
C GLY A 286 29.36 0.40 4.63
N GLU A 287 30.11 0.43 5.73
CA GLU A 287 31.57 0.32 5.74
C GLU A 287 32.04 -0.88 4.91
N ALA A 288 31.36 -2.03 5.10
CA ALA A 288 31.74 -3.30 4.49
C ALA A 288 31.77 -3.29 2.95
N VAL A 289 31.04 -2.35 2.33
CA VAL A 289 30.91 -2.20 0.87
C VAL A 289 31.36 -0.81 0.37
N LYS A 290 31.97 -0.01 1.25
CA LYS A 290 32.45 1.34 0.93
C LYS A 290 33.47 1.29 -0.22
N LYS A 291 33.25 2.14 -1.22
CA LYS A 291 34.22 2.44 -2.30
C LYS A 291 35.19 3.54 -1.90
N ASP A 292 36.41 3.48 -2.43
CA ASP A 292 37.43 4.50 -2.21
C ASP A 292 36.96 5.86 -2.75
N GLY A 293 37.20 6.92 -1.97
CA GLY A 293 36.76 8.28 -2.29
C GLY A 293 35.31 8.63 -1.87
N TYR A 294 34.53 7.68 -1.35
CA TYR A 294 33.14 7.90 -0.93
C TYR A 294 32.93 7.61 0.57
N GLY A 295 31.86 8.16 1.15
CA GLY A 295 31.45 7.84 2.53
C GLY A 295 30.93 6.41 2.66
N ALA A 296 31.04 5.81 3.85
CA ALA A 296 30.59 4.43 4.11
C ALA A 296 29.08 4.22 3.83
N TYR A 297 28.28 5.26 4.06
CA TYR A 297 26.83 5.27 3.86
C TYR A 297 26.41 6.18 2.71
N ASP A 298 27.28 6.41 1.73
CA ASP A 298 26.93 7.18 0.55
C ASP A 298 26.01 6.34 -0.35
N LEU A 299 24.72 6.70 -0.35
CA LEU A 299 23.70 5.97 -1.09
C LEU A 299 23.80 6.11 -2.62
N SER A 300 24.58 7.08 -3.12
CA SER A 300 24.88 7.17 -4.56
C SER A 300 25.67 5.95 -5.05
N GLN A 301 26.44 5.32 -4.15
CA GLN A 301 27.25 4.12 -4.42
C GLN A 301 26.64 2.82 -3.90
N ALA A 302 25.45 2.87 -3.31
CA ALA A 302 24.81 1.68 -2.73
C ALA A 302 24.56 0.60 -3.81
N ILE A 303 24.82 -0.64 -3.44
CA ILE A 303 24.78 -1.79 -4.35
C ILE A 303 23.34 -2.27 -4.50
N PRO A 304 22.73 -2.25 -5.70
CA PRO A 304 21.37 -2.76 -5.88
C PRO A 304 21.32 -4.28 -5.76
N LEU A 305 20.28 -4.80 -5.12
CA LEU A 305 19.94 -6.22 -5.07
C LEU A 305 18.92 -6.57 -6.15
N ASN A 306 19.11 -7.66 -6.88
CA ASN A 306 18.20 -8.09 -7.93
C ASN A 306 16.91 -8.67 -7.34
N LYS A 307 15.76 -8.14 -7.75
CA LYS A 307 14.45 -8.71 -7.40
C LYS A 307 14.22 -10.04 -8.13
N THR A 308 13.77 -11.07 -7.44
CA THR A 308 13.40 -12.35 -8.07
C THR A 308 11.96 -12.32 -8.58
N SER A 309 11.66 -13.07 -9.64
CA SER A 309 10.28 -13.28 -10.11
C SER A 309 9.44 -13.98 -9.03
N GLY A 310 8.32 -13.37 -8.62
CA GLY A 310 7.31 -14.02 -7.76
C GLY A 310 7.30 -13.68 -6.26
N GLY A 311 7.78 -12.50 -5.83
CA GLY A 311 7.62 -12.02 -4.45
C GLY A 311 8.46 -10.78 -4.14
N ASN A 312 8.49 -10.32 -2.89
CA ASN A 312 9.38 -9.24 -2.44
C ASN A 312 10.72 -9.78 -1.97
N VAL A 313 11.35 -10.63 -2.80
CA VAL A 313 12.64 -11.25 -2.53
C VAL A 313 13.73 -10.62 -3.40
N TYR A 314 14.83 -10.24 -2.75
CA TYR A 314 15.95 -9.49 -3.30
C TYR A 314 17.25 -10.23 -3.06
N LYS A 315 18.08 -10.38 -4.09
CA LYS A 315 19.31 -11.16 -4.04
C LYS A 315 20.51 -10.40 -4.60
N ALA A 316 21.67 -10.59 -3.99
CA ALA A 316 22.95 -10.20 -4.58
C ALA A 316 24.07 -11.08 -4.05
N THR A 317 25.08 -11.31 -4.90
CA THR A 317 26.37 -11.84 -4.48
C THR A 317 27.35 -10.67 -4.43
N VAL A 318 27.86 -10.35 -3.24
CA VAL A 318 28.67 -9.15 -3.01
C VAL A 318 29.90 -9.46 -2.17
N TYR A 319 30.98 -8.74 -2.42
CA TYR A 319 32.14 -8.78 -1.53
C TYR A 319 31.86 -7.92 -0.29
N LEU A 320 31.99 -8.50 0.89
CA LEU A 320 31.89 -7.80 2.17
C LEU A 320 33.26 -7.81 2.85
N LYS A 321 33.67 -6.68 3.43
CA LYS A 321 34.82 -6.63 4.34
C LYS A 321 34.44 -7.20 5.71
N GLY A 322 35.28 -8.07 6.25
CA GLY A 322 35.07 -8.70 7.54
C GLY A 322 35.08 -7.71 8.69
N ASN A 323 34.20 -7.92 9.66
CA ASN A 323 33.97 -7.11 10.86
C ASN A 323 33.54 -5.66 10.62
N GLU A 324 33.28 -5.29 9.37
CA GLU A 324 32.71 -4.00 9.02
C GLU A 324 31.17 -4.10 8.94
N LEU A 325 30.51 -2.96 9.20
CA LEU A 325 29.05 -2.92 9.29
C LEU A 325 28.41 -2.66 7.93
N PHE A 326 27.20 -3.20 7.74
CA PHE A 326 26.34 -2.92 6.60
C PHE A 326 24.86 -2.96 6.97
N LYS A 327 24.03 -2.33 6.14
CA LYS A 327 22.56 -2.37 6.22
C LYS A 327 21.94 -2.16 4.84
N PHE A 328 20.61 -2.16 4.79
CA PHE A 328 19.87 -2.03 3.54
C PHE A 328 18.92 -0.86 3.54
N THR A 329 18.65 -0.34 2.35
CA THR A 329 17.68 0.71 2.10
C THR A 329 16.81 0.37 0.91
N ASP A 330 15.61 0.96 0.79
CA ASP A 330 14.78 0.85 -0.43
C ASP A 330 14.89 2.07 -1.36
N GLY A 331 15.94 2.87 -1.19
CA GLY A 331 16.19 4.08 -1.98
C GLY A 331 17.64 4.54 -1.90
N ARG A 332 18.00 5.47 -2.78
CA ARG A 332 19.36 6.04 -2.87
C ARG A 332 19.53 7.42 -2.24
N ASP A 333 18.56 7.86 -1.45
CA ASP A 333 18.59 9.17 -0.80
C ASP A 333 18.09 9.01 0.63
N TRP A 334 18.90 9.46 1.60
CA TRP A 334 18.60 9.34 3.01
C TRP A 334 17.39 10.16 3.45
N GLY A 335 17.01 11.21 2.71
CA GLY A 335 15.78 11.93 2.98
C GLY A 335 14.52 11.10 2.74
N TYR A 336 14.66 9.99 2.00
CA TYR A 336 13.56 9.32 1.31
C TYR A 336 13.49 7.81 1.60
N CYS A 337 14.63 7.15 1.71
CA CYS A 337 14.66 5.71 1.86
C CYS A 337 14.31 5.24 3.28
N LYS A 338 13.63 4.11 3.35
CA LYS A 338 13.47 3.30 4.56
C LYS A 338 14.78 2.55 4.81
N SER A 339 15.22 2.49 6.07
CA SER A 339 16.31 1.60 6.49
C SER A 339 15.77 0.25 6.95
N TYR A 340 16.41 -0.83 6.53
CA TYR A 340 16.20 -2.19 7.03
C TYR A 340 17.40 -2.57 7.90
N CYS A 341 17.15 -2.55 9.20
CA CYS A 341 18.11 -2.70 10.28
C CYS A 341 18.03 -4.12 10.87
N SER A 342 19.06 -4.49 11.63
CA SER A 342 19.02 -5.67 12.49
C SER A 342 18.11 -5.42 13.71
N GLU A 343 17.44 -6.45 14.21
CA GLU A 343 16.75 -6.38 15.51
C GLU A 343 17.74 -6.26 16.69
N TYR A 344 18.94 -6.80 16.53
CA TYR A 344 19.99 -6.80 17.55
C TYR A 344 21.21 -5.99 17.12
N GLU A 345 21.90 -5.40 18.10
CA GLU A 345 23.07 -4.56 17.86
C GLU A 345 24.19 -5.32 17.15
N ASN A 346 24.57 -4.84 15.96
CA ASN A 346 25.70 -5.33 15.17
C ASN A 346 25.68 -6.85 14.98
N TYR A 347 24.56 -7.36 14.49
CA TYR A 347 24.32 -8.80 14.33
C TYR A 347 25.33 -9.42 13.36
N GLN A 348 26.11 -10.38 13.86
CA GLN A 348 27.17 -11.03 13.10
C GLN A 348 26.71 -12.38 12.53
N PHE A 349 26.65 -12.47 11.20
CA PHE A 349 26.42 -13.74 10.50
C PHE A 349 27.67 -14.61 10.54
N ASN A 350 27.54 -15.94 10.53
CA ASN A 350 28.66 -16.86 10.42
C ASN A 350 28.21 -18.20 9.81
N SER A 351 29.11 -19.20 9.75
CA SER A 351 28.81 -20.50 9.16
C SER A 351 27.63 -21.23 9.80
N HIS A 352 27.34 -20.97 11.09
CA HIS A 352 26.25 -21.57 11.85
C HIS A 352 25.00 -20.66 11.93
N ILE A 353 25.18 -19.35 11.80
CA ILE A 353 24.14 -18.33 11.94
C ILE A 353 24.03 -17.53 10.65
N GLN A 354 23.10 -17.94 9.78
CA GLN A 354 22.97 -17.38 8.44
C GLN A 354 21.69 -16.55 8.26
N LEU A 355 20.78 -16.55 9.24
CA LEU A 355 19.46 -15.92 9.14
C LEU A 355 19.29 -14.89 10.24
N ALA A 356 18.76 -13.72 9.89
CA ALA A 356 18.33 -12.71 10.85
C ALA A 356 16.98 -12.11 10.46
N HIS A 357 16.33 -11.47 11.44
CA HIS A 357 15.13 -10.68 11.22
C HIS A 357 15.49 -9.23 10.90
N LEU A 358 14.68 -8.62 10.04
CA LEU A 358 14.78 -7.22 9.66
C LEU A 358 13.79 -6.40 10.48
N SER A 359 14.25 -5.26 11.00
CA SER A 359 13.39 -4.23 11.56
C SER A 359 13.47 -2.96 10.72
N THR A 360 12.36 -2.24 10.60
CA THR A 360 12.35 -0.89 10.03
C THR A 360 11.99 0.18 11.07
N PHE A 361 11.95 -0.21 12.34
CA PHE A 361 11.64 0.66 13.47
C PHE A 361 12.66 0.40 14.59
N GLY A 362 12.87 1.38 15.47
CA GLY A 362 13.83 1.25 16.58
C GLY A 362 15.23 1.77 16.25
N LYS A 363 16.25 1.18 16.89
CA LYS A 363 17.65 1.64 16.78
C LYS A 363 18.26 1.27 15.42
N ASP A 364 19.20 2.08 14.93
CA ASP A 364 19.90 1.90 13.65
C ASP A 364 20.98 0.81 13.70
N TYR A 365 20.57 -0.39 14.11
CA TYR A 365 21.45 -1.55 14.22
C TYR A 365 21.76 -2.16 12.86
N LYS A 366 22.99 -2.65 12.74
CA LYS A 366 23.59 -3.09 11.47
C LYS A 366 23.95 -4.56 11.53
N PHE A 367 24.39 -5.08 10.40
CA PHE A 367 24.89 -6.44 10.25
C PHE A 367 26.39 -6.44 10.01
N CYS A 368 27.06 -7.55 10.29
CA CYS A 368 28.44 -7.78 9.86
C CYS A 368 28.69 -9.27 9.57
N VAL A 369 29.84 -9.55 8.96
CA VAL A 369 30.36 -10.91 8.71
C VAL A 369 31.77 -11.01 9.30
N PRO A 370 32.24 -12.18 9.78
CA PRO A 370 33.51 -12.31 10.49
C PRO A 370 34.72 -12.18 9.57
N GLU A 371 34.59 -12.57 8.30
CA GLU A 371 35.68 -12.68 7.36
C GLU A 371 35.36 -11.96 6.05
N SER A 372 36.37 -11.30 5.48
CA SER A 372 36.22 -10.70 4.16
C SER A 372 36.04 -11.77 3.08
N GLY A 373 35.11 -11.55 2.15
CA GLY A 373 34.83 -12.50 1.08
C GLY A 373 33.54 -12.20 0.34
N TYR A 374 33.22 -13.04 -0.65
CA TYR A 374 31.93 -12.98 -1.33
C TYR A 374 30.86 -13.67 -0.49
N TYR A 375 29.67 -13.04 -0.43
CA TYR A 375 28.50 -13.56 0.26
C TYR A 375 27.27 -13.46 -0.64
N ASP A 376 26.48 -14.53 -0.65
CA ASP A 376 25.12 -14.53 -1.19
C ASP A 376 24.17 -13.98 -0.14
N ILE A 377 23.56 -12.85 -0.47
CA ILE A 377 22.59 -12.16 0.36
C ILE A 377 21.21 -12.36 -0.26
N THR A 378 20.25 -12.81 0.55
CA THR A 378 18.83 -12.87 0.19
C THR A 378 18.01 -12.13 1.23
N ILE A 379 17.25 -11.13 0.81
CA ILE A 379 16.27 -10.41 1.61
C ILE A 379 14.88 -10.82 1.16
N ASN A 380 13.99 -11.11 2.10
CA ASN A 380 12.58 -11.35 1.86
C ASN A 380 11.78 -10.35 2.70
N LEU A 381 11.15 -9.38 2.04
CA LEU A 381 10.38 -8.33 2.73
C LEU A 381 9.00 -8.80 3.17
N ASP A 382 8.45 -9.86 2.57
CA ASP A 382 7.15 -10.42 2.96
C ASP A 382 7.22 -11.09 4.34
N SER A 383 8.36 -11.74 4.63
CA SER A 383 8.65 -12.37 5.93
C SER A 383 9.55 -11.52 6.83
N MET A 384 10.00 -10.35 6.36
CA MET A 384 10.97 -9.47 7.03
C MET A 384 12.24 -10.20 7.50
N ARG A 385 12.83 -11.02 6.61
CA ARG A 385 14.01 -11.83 6.92
C ARG A 385 15.16 -11.59 5.94
N ILE A 386 16.37 -11.74 6.45
CA ILE A 386 17.61 -11.74 5.67
C ILE A 386 18.34 -13.06 5.89
N VAL A 387 18.93 -13.58 4.81
CA VAL A 387 19.86 -14.70 4.82
C VAL A 387 21.18 -14.27 4.19
N VAL A 388 22.29 -14.50 4.87
CA VAL A 388 23.65 -14.20 4.39
C VAL A 388 24.48 -15.48 4.47
N LYS A 389 24.99 -15.94 3.33
CA LYS A 389 25.81 -17.15 3.22
C LYS A 389 27.13 -16.82 2.55
N LYS A 390 28.24 -17.36 3.08
CA LYS A 390 29.54 -17.21 2.43
C LYS A 390 29.48 -17.97 1.09
N ALA A 391 29.77 -17.26 0.00
CA ALA A 391 29.72 -17.83 -1.34
C ALA A 391 30.97 -18.67 -1.59
N ASP A 392 30.81 -19.84 -2.21
CA ASP A 392 31.93 -20.61 -2.76
C ASP A 392 32.31 -20.00 -4.12
N PRO A 393 33.56 -19.56 -4.33
CA PRO A 393 33.97 -18.82 -5.54
C PRO A 393 34.04 -19.69 -6.83
N MET A 394 33.25 -20.76 -6.93
CA MET A 394 33.35 -21.73 -8.03
C MET A 394 32.64 -21.31 -9.34
N ALA A 395 31.87 -20.22 -9.37
CA ALA A 395 31.30 -19.73 -10.62
C ALA A 395 31.10 -18.20 -10.62
N ILE A 396 31.56 -17.55 -11.69
CA ILE A 396 31.23 -16.16 -12.02
C ILE A 396 29.84 -16.16 -12.68
N GLU A 397 28.83 -15.60 -12.04
CA GLU A 397 27.49 -15.41 -12.66
C GLU A 397 27.37 -14.09 -13.45
N GLY A 398 28.33 -13.16 -13.32
CA GLY A 398 28.38 -11.93 -14.11
C GLY A 398 29.53 -10.99 -13.74
N VAL A 399 30.02 -10.23 -14.72
CA VAL A 399 31.04 -9.18 -14.54
C VAL A 399 30.51 -7.87 -15.12
N THR A 400 30.38 -6.84 -14.29
CA THR A 400 30.09 -5.47 -14.71
C THR A 400 31.38 -4.83 -15.23
N ALA A 401 31.39 -4.36 -16.47
CA ALA A 401 32.56 -3.69 -17.05
C ALA A 401 32.74 -2.31 -16.39
N ASP A 402 33.97 -2.03 -15.96
CA ASP A 402 34.37 -0.70 -15.51
C ASP A 402 34.55 0.21 -16.74
N VAL A 403 33.71 1.24 -16.86
CA VAL A 403 33.63 2.12 -18.04
C VAL A 403 34.79 3.14 -18.08
N THR A 404 35.74 3.06 -17.15
CA THR A 404 36.81 4.06 -16.99
C THR A 404 38.20 3.61 -17.45
N ALA A 405 38.37 2.39 -17.96
CA ALA A 405 39.67 1.94 -18.46
C ALA A 405 39.98 2.47 -19.88
N ASN A 406 41.03 3.28 -19.97
CA ASN A 406 41.65 3.78 -21.21
C ASN A 406 41.75 2.72 -22.32
N LYS A 407 41.45 3.13 -23.55
CA LYS A 407 41.28 2.28 -24.76
C LYS A 407 42.53 1.54 -25.26
N ASP A 408 43.70 1.72 -24.66
CA ASP A 408 44.96 1.26 -25.28
C ASP A 408 45.64 0.04 -24.64
N HIS A 409 45.09 -0.54 -23.57
CA HIS A 409 45.55 -1.86 -23.09
C HIS A 409 44.41 -2.61 -22.38
N ASP A 410 43.66 -3.45 -23.11
CA ASP A 410 42.63 -4.32 -22.53
C ASP A 410 43.26 -5.28 -21.50
N PRO A 411 43.06 -5.10 -20.18
CA PRO A 411 43.70 -5.92 -19.17
C PRO A 411 43.03 -7.29 -19.07
N TRP A 412 43.84 -8.33 -18.82
CA TRP A 412 43.34 -9.63 -18.40
C TRP A 412 43.12 -9.63 -16.89
N TYR A 413 42.16 -10.42 -16.41
CA TYR A 413 41.92 -10.61 -14.99
C TYR A 413 41.98 -12.10 -14.66
N SER A 414 42.63 -12.45 -13.54
CA SER A 414 42.56 -13.82 -13.01
C SER A 414 41.13 -14.13 -12.55
N LEU A 415 40.84 -15.41 -12.27
CA LEU A 415 39.56 -15.81 -11.68
C LEU A 415 39.30 -15.18 -10.30
N ALA A 416 40.34 -14.65 -9.64
CA ALA A 416 40.24 -13.90 -8.39
C ALA A 416 40.02 -12.39 -8.61
N GLY A 417 39.85 -11.93 -9.85
CA GLY A 417 39.63 -10.51 -10.18
C GLY A 417 40.91 -9.66 -10.20
N ASN A 418 42.10 -10.26 -10.08
CA ASN A 418 43.37 -9.52 -10.10
C ASN A 418 43.81 -9.21 -11.54
N ARG A 419 44.18 -7.95 -11.81
CA ARG A 419 44.72 -7.52 -13.11
C ARG A 419 46.02 -8.27 -13.42
N THR A 420 46.11 -8.87 -14.61
CA THR A 420 47.24 -9.66 -15.11
C THR A 420 47.69 -9.14 -16.49
N PRO A 421 48.76 -8.35 -16.58
CA PRO A 421 49.21 -7.79 -17.86
C PRO A 421 49.77 -8.84 -18.83
N ASN A 422 50.38 -9.92 -18.30
CA ASN A 422 50.98 -11.01 -19.08
C ASN A 422 50.42 -12.37 -18.59
N PRO A 423 49.30 -12.87 -19.15
CA PRO A 423 48.75 -14.16 -18.77
C PRO A 423 49.65 -15.32 -19.22
N HIS A 424 49.80 -16.34 -18.36
CA HIS A 424 50.46 -17.61 -18.66
C HIS A 424 49.41 -18.71 -18.92
N TRP A 425 49.78 -19.99 -18.94
CA TRP A 425 48.82 -21.09 -19.03
C TRP A 425 47.80 -21.05 -17.89
N GLY A 426 46.51 -20.91 -18.25
CA GLY A 426 45.45 -20.71 -17.27
C GLY A 426 44.16 -20.12 -17.83
N ILE A 427 43.19 -19.89 -16.95
CA ILE A 427 41.88 -19.32 -17.27
C ILE A 427 41.82 -17.86 -16.79
N TYR A 428 41.46 -16.96 -17.70
CA TYR A 428 41.39 -15.52 -17.45
C TYR A 428 40.06 -14.93 -17.95
N VAL A 429 39.75 -13.71 -17.52
CA VAL A 429 38.62 -12.93 -18.01
C VAL A 429 39.14 -11.73 -18.80
N LYS A 430 38.57 -11.51 -19.99
CA LYS A 430 38.78 -10.30 -20.80
C LYS A 430 37.46 -9.86 -21.44
N LYS A 431 37.12 -8.58 -21.27
CA LYS A 431 35.84 -8.01 -21.74
C LYS A 431 34.62 -8.85 -21.32
N GLY A 432 34.60 -9.31 -20.07
CA GLY A 432 33.53 -10.15 -19.52
C GLY A 432 33.45 -11.57 -20.11
N ARG A 433 34.41 -12.00 -20.94
CA ARG A 433 34.45 -13.36 -21.50
C ARG A 433 35.56 -14.17 -20.85
N LYS A 434 35.25 -15.43 -20.55
CA LYS A 434 36.24 -16.44 -20.16
C LYS A 434 37.15 -16.75 -21.35
N VAL A 435 38.45 -16.70 -21.13
CA VAL A 435 39.48 -17.01 -22.13
C VAL A 435 40.46 -18.01 -21.51
N VAL A 436 40.77 -19.07 -22.26
CA VAL A 436 41.71 -20.11 -21.83
C VAL A 436 43.00 -19.94 -22.62
N PHE A 437 44.11 -19.69 -21.92
CA PHE A 437 45.45 -19.70 -22.48
C PHE A 437 45.99 -21.13 -22.38
N LYS A 438 46.23 -21.74 -23.54
CA LYS A 438 46.72 -23.10 -23.70
C LYS A 438 48.21 -23.16 -23.90
#